data_AF-A0A1K1PX87-F1
#
_entry.id   AF-A0A1K1PX87-F1
#
_cell.length_a   1.000
_cell.length_b   1.000
_cell.length_c   1.000
_cell.angle_alpha   90.00
_cell.angle_beta   90.00
_cell.angle_gamma   90.00
#
_symmetry.space_group_name_H-M   'P 1'
#
loop_
_entity.id
_entity.type
_entity.pdbx_description
1 polymer ?
#
loop_
_entity_poly.entity_id
_entity_poly.type
_entity_poly.pdbx_seq_one_letter_code
_entity_poly.pdbx_strand_id
1 'polypeptide(L)'
;MKHSGLDERLDAILVRAAMRLEERMRLAYFRGSLIKYLERIGLAKYIDDEKLLKGSLLDLQDDAAVAMAYRLRKARTRGYLKEALDEMNMSELLQKETHIKTVKPSSKRQPEIKKVQLQMVKGENKSSALSEEEKKKLLKNFKVIK
;
A
#
# COMPACT_ATOMS: atom_id res chain seq x y z
N MET A 1 -33.37 13.55 5.82
CA MET A 1 -32.42 13.29 6.93
C MET A 1 -31.04 13.08 6.31
N LYS A 2 -30.02 13.83 6.76
CA LYS A 2 -28.66 13.84 6.17
C LYS A 2 -27.88 12.57 6.59
N HIS A 3 -28.14 11.43 5.92
CA HIS A 3 -27.39 10.18 6.16
C HIS A 3 -26.10 10.08 5.34
N SER A 4 -25.94 10.86 4.26
CA SER A 4 -24.79 10.75 3.33
C SER A 4 -23.44 10.92 4.02
N GLY A 5 -23.27 11.97 4.82
CA GLY A 5 -21.99 12.26 5.46
C GLY A 5 -21.60 11.27 6.57
N LEU A 6 -22.56 10.50 7.11
CA LEU A 6 -22.24 9.46 8.08
C LEU A 6 -21.75 8.19 7.37
N ASP A 7 -22.30 7.85 6.21
CA ASP A 7 -21.90 6.68 5.44
C ASP A 7 -20.55 6.88 4.77
N GLU A 8 -20.30 8.07 4.22
CA GLU A 8 -18.98 8.49 3.74
C GLU A 8 -17.89 8.33 4.82
N ARG A 9 -18.21 8.61 6.09
CA ARG A 9 -17.29 8.41 7.21
C ARG A 9 -17.00 6.94 7.50
N LEU A 10 -17.99 6.05 7.38
CA LEU A 10 -17.73 4.62 7.54
C LEU A 10 -16.92 4.10 6.38
N ASP A 11 -17.23 4.50 5.15
CA ASP A 11 -16.49 4.04 3.97
C ASP A 11 -15.02 4.47 4.04
N ALA A 12 -14.73 5.70 4.49
CA ALA A 12 -13.36 6.14 4.76
C ALA A 12 -12.67 5.34 5.88
N ILE A 13 -13.41 4.85 6.88
CA ILE A 13 -12.87 3.94 7.91
C ILE A 13 -12.63 2.55 7.32
N LEU A 14 -13.55 2.02 6.51
CA LEU A 14 -13.45 0.71 5.89
C LEU A 14 -12.22 0.61 4.99
N VAL A 15 -11.98 1.62 4.15
CA VAL A 15 -10.80 1.66 3.26
C VAL A 15 -9.50 1.64 4.07
N ARG A 16 -9.40 2.47 5.11
CA ARG A 16 -8.21 2.52 5.98
C ARG A 16 -8.04 1.23 6.79
N ALA A 17 -9.13 0.63 7.24
CA ALA A 17 -9.13 -0.66 7.93
C ALA A 17 -8.66 -1.78 7.00
N ALA A 18 -9.08 -1.79 5.74
CA ALA A 18 -8.65 -2.76 4.73
C ALA A 18 -7.15 -2.70 4.49
N MET A 19 -6.61 -1.51 4.20
CA MET A 19 -5.16 -1.34 4.05
C MET A 19 -4.39 -1.82 5.29
N ARG A 20 -4.88 -1.48 6.48
CA ARG A 20 -4.23 -1.87 7.74
C ARG A 20 -4.29 -3.37 7.98
N LEU A 21 -5.40 -4.02 7.61
CA LEU A 21 -5.57 -5.45 7.68
C LEU A 21 -4.60 -6.15 6.73
N GLU A 22 -4.53 -5.71 5.48
CA GLU A 22 -3.64 -6.27 4.46
C GLU A 22 -2.16 -6.19 4.89
N GLU A 23 -1.71 -5.04 5.40
CA GLU A 23 -0.35 -4.86 5.92
C GLU A 23 -0.05 -5.87 7.04
N ARG A 24 -0.97 -6.03 7.98
CA ARG A 24 -0.79 -6.94 9.13
C ARG A 24 -0.84 -8.40 8.71
N MET A 25 -1.74 -8.76 7.79
CA MET A 25 -1.81 -10.10 7.21
C MET A 25 -0.53 -10.42 6.45
N ARG A 26 -0.01 -9.48 5.66
CA ARG A 26 1.27 -9.65 4.97
C ARG A 26 2.41 -9.92 5.96
N LEU A 27 2.50 -9.15 7.05
CA LEU A 27 3.50 -9.37 8.10
C LEU A 27 3.32 -10.72 8.81
N ALA A 28 2.09 -11.12 9.11
CA ALA A 28 1.80 -12.40 9.75
C ALA A 28 2.10 -13.58 8.83
N TYR A 29 1.83 -13.44 7.54
CA TYR A 29 2.15 -14.42 6.50
C TYR A 29 3.65 -14.67 6.39
N PHE A 30 4.45 -13.61 6.29
CA PHE A 30 5.92 -13.74 6.28
C PHE A 30 6.49 -14.35 7.56
N ARG A 31 5.76 -14.27 8.67
CA ARG A 31 6.14 -14.89 9.96
C ARG A 31 5.55 -16.30 10.14
N GLY A 32 4.83 -16.84 9.17
CA GLY A 32 4.16 -18.15 9.27
C GLY A 32 3.05 -18.22 10.34
N SER A 33 2.46 -17.08 10.73
CA SER A 33 1.45 -16.98 11.79
C SER A 33 0.13 -16.36 11.35
N LEU A 34 -0.15 -16.36 10.03
CA LEU A 34 -1.35 -15.75 9.45
C LEU A 34 -2.67 -16.31 10.02
N ILE A 35 -2.80 -17.64 10.09
CA ILE A 35 -4.02 -18.29 10.58
C ILE A 35 -4.30 -17.88 12.04
N LYS A 36 -3.29 -18.00 12.91
CA LYS A 36 -3.36 -17.56 14.31
C LYS A 36 -3.71 -16.08 14.44
N TYR A 37 -3.21 -15.25 13.52
CA TYR A 37 -3.56 -13.84 13.48
C TYR A 37 -5.04 -13.63 13.16
N LEU A 38 -5.56 -14.31 12.13
CA LEU A 38 -6.97 -14.24 11.72
C LEU A 38 -7.93 -14.78 12.78
N GLU A 39 -7.54 -15.84 13.51
CA GLU A 39 -8.27 -16.37 14.67
C GLU A 39 -8.33 -15.34 15.79
N ARG A 40 -7.19 -14.73 16.15
CA ARG A 40 -7.10 -13.75 17.23
C ARG A 40 -7.98 -12.52 17.00
N ILE A 41 -8.07 -12.04 15.75
CA ILE A 41 -8.93 -10.90 15.40
C ILE A 41 -10.38 -11.32 15.11
N GLY A 42 -10.68 -12.62 15.18
CA GLY A 42 -12.03 -13.17 15.00
C GLY A 42 -12.54 -13.11 13.55
N LEU A 43 -11.65 -13.09 12.55
CA LEU A 43 -12.02 -13.13 11.13
C LEU A 43 -11.98 -14.54 10.54
N ALA A 44 -11.19 -15.45 11.12
CA ALA A 44 -11.07 -16.83 10.62
C ALA A 44 -12.44 -17.54 10.47
N LYS A 45 -13.38 -17.28 11.39
CA LYS A 45 -14.74 -17.86 11.37
C LYS A 45 -15.61 -17.50 10.16
N TYR A 46 -15.16 -16.57 9.32
CA TYR A 46 -15.87 -16.15 8.10
C TYR A 46 -15.17 -16.61 6.82
N ILE A 47 -14.09 -17.37 6.95
CA ILE A 47 -13.27 -17.85 5.84
C ILE A 47 -13.38 -19.38 5.83
N ASP A 48 -13.42 -19.97 4.65
CA ASP A 48 -13.49 -21.44 4.51
C ASP A 48 -12.23 -22.11 5.07
N ASP A 49 -12.41 -23.19 5.83
CA ASP A 49 -11.31 -23.93 6.47
C ASP A 49 -10.28 -24.45 5.44
N GLU A 50 -10.74 -24.85 4.25
CA GLU A 50 -9.86 -25.27 3.15
C GLU A 50 -8.95 -24.13 2.68
N LYS A 51 -9.49 -22.91 2.58
CA LYS A 51 -8.72 -21.71 2.20
C LYS A 51 -7.79 -21.29 3.32
N LEU A 52 -8.18 -21.42 4.59
CA LEU A 52 -7.29 -21.13 5.71
C LEU A 52 -6.04 -22.02 5.70
N LEU A 53 -6.17 -23.29 5.31
CA LEU A 53 -5.06 -24.25 5.28
C LEU A 53 -4.21 -24.17 4.01
N LYS A 54 -4.82 -23.95 2.84
CA LYS A 54 -4.14 -24.09 1.53
C LYS A 54 -4.25 -22.85 0.63
N GLY A 55 -5.02 -21.85 1.03
CA GLY A 55 -5.26 -20.65 0.24
C GLY A 55 -4.01 -19.80 0.08
N SER A 56 -3.97 -19.04 -1.02
CA SER A 56 -2.92 -18.04 -1.21
C SER A 56 -3.13 -16.87 -0.24
N LEU A 57 -2.08 -16.07 -0.02
CA LEU A 57 -2.21 -14.84 0.76
C LEU A 57 -3.26 -13.91 0.17
N LEU A 58 -3.35 -13.83 -1.16
CA LEU A 58 -4.28 -12.94 -1.85
C LEU A 58 -5.74 -13.37 -1.59
N ASP A 59 -6.04 -14.66 -1.76
CA ASP A 59 -7.40 -15.19 -1.52
C ASP A 59 -7.84 -14.93 -0.07
N LEU A 60 -6.94 -15.16 0.88
CA LEU A 60 -7.20 -14.90 2.30
C LEU A 60 -7.42 -13.42 2.58
N GLN A 61 -6.66 -12.52 1.93
CA GLN A 61 -6.81 -11.08 2.09
C GLN A 61 -8.18 -10.60 1.59
N ASP A 62 -8.62 -11.09 0.44
CA ASP A 62 -9.92 -10.73 -0.14
C ASP A 62 -11.07 -11.18 0.78
N ASP A 63 -11.07 -12.45 1.20
CA ASP A 63 -12.11 -12.98 2.10
C ASP A 63 -12.10 -12.26 3.46
N ALA A 64 -10.91 -12.00 4.03
CA ALA A 64 -10.77 -11.27 5.28
C ALA A 64 -11.25 -9.82 5.17
N ALA A 65 -11.00 -9.14 4.04
CA ALA A 65 -11.47 -7.79 3.81
C ALA A 65 -13.00 -7.72 3.72
N VAL A 66 -13.62 -8.67 3.02
CA VAL A 66 -15.09 -8.79 2.93
C VAL A 66 -15.69 -9.07 4.32
N ALA A 67 -15.13 -10.03 5.06
CA ALA A 67 -15.58 -10.37 6.41
C ALA A 67 -15.47 -9.19 7.39
N MET A 68 -14.35 -8.46 7.33
CA MET A 68 -14.12 -7.26 8.15
C MET A 68 -15.11 -6.15 7.80
N ALA A 69 -15.36 -5.90 6.50
CA ALA A 69 -16.33 -4.90 6.07
C ALA A 69 -17.74 -5.22 6.56
N TYR A 70 -18.17 -6.49 6.44
CA TYR A 70 -19.45 -6.94 6.98
C TYR A 70 -19.54 -6.72 8.50
N ARG A 71 -18.49 -7.10 9.24
CA ARG A 71 -18.43 -6.95 10.69
C ARG A 71 -18.52 -5.49 11.13
N LEU A 72 -17.79 -4.59 10.47
CA LEU A 72 -17.80 -3.16 10.79
C LEU A 72 -19.13 -2.49 10.44
N ARG A 73 -19.73 -2.85 9.30
CA ARG A 73 -21.08 -2.39 8.93
C ARG A 73 -22.11 -2.80 9.99
N LYS A 74 -22.07 -4.08 10.42
CA LYS A 74 -22.95 -4.60 11.47
C LYS A 74 -22.68 -3.98 12.84
N ALA A 75 -21.42 -3.73 13.19
CA ALA A 75 -21.06 -3.08 14.43
C ALA A 75 -21.57 -1.64 14.49
N ARG A 76 -21.52 -0.93 13.36
CA ARG A 76 -22.06 0.43 13.27
C ARG A 76 -23.57 0.47 13.42
N THR A 77 -24.32 -0.40 12.73
CA THR A 77 -25.79 -0.42 12.85
C THR A 77 -26.26 -0.71 14.27
N ARG A 78 -25.44 -1.42 15.05
CA ARG A 78 -25.72 -1.77 16.44
C ARG A 78 -25.03 -0.87 17.48
N GLY A 79 -24.24 0.12 17.04
CA GLY A 79 -23.62 1.11 17.93
C GLY A 79 -22.30 0.71 18.62
N TYR A 80 -21.73 -0.47 18.33
CA TYR A 80 -20.47 -0.97 18.94
C TYR A 80 -19.25 -0.92 18.01
N LEU A 81 -19.23 0.00 17.04
CA LEU A 81 -18.14 0.12 16.07
C LEU A 81 -16.76 0.25 16.72
N LYS A 82 -16.67 0.98 17.84
CA LYS A 82 -15.41 1.16 18.58
C LYS A 82 -14.86 -0.15 19.12
N GLU A 83 -15.70 -0.94 19.78
CA GLU A 83 -15.33 -2.25 20.34
C GLU A 83 -14.87 -3.19 19.22
N ALA A 84 -15.59 -3.22 18.09
CA ALA A 84 -15.22 -4.04 16.95
C ALA A 84 -13.84 -3.64 16.36
N LEU A 85 -13.52 -2.35 16.33
CA LEU A 85 -12.20 -1.87 15.91
C LEU A 85 -11.12 -2.15 16.96
N ASP A 86 -11.42 -1.99 18.25
CA ASP A 86 -10.50 -2.32 19.35
C ASP A 86 -10.09 -3.79 19.31
N GLU A 87 -11.02 -4.73 19.09
CA GLU A 87 -10.71 -6.15 18.94
C GLU A 87 -9.75 -6.45 17.77
N MET A 88 -9.84 -5.67 16.70
CA MET A 88 -8.94 -5.77 15.55
C MET A 88 -7.65 -4.96 15.72
N ASN A 89 -7.46 -4.30 16.87
CA ASN A 89 -6.41 -3.33 17.17
C ASN A 89 -6.38 -2.17 16.14
N MET A 90 -7.54 -1.62 15.79
CA MET A 90 -7.73 -0.57 14.77
C MET A 90 -8.47 0.66 15.29
N SER A 91 -8.49 0.89 16.60
CA SER A 91 -9.21 2.03 17.19
C SER A 91 -8.58 3.38 16.89
N GLU A 92 -7.34 3.41 16.39
CA GLU A 92 -6.72 4.61 15.84
C GLU A 92 -7.53 5.21 14.69
N LEU A 93 -8.30 4.38 13.95
CA LEU A 93 -9.09 4.82 12.80
C LEU A 93 -10.29 5.69 13.17
N LEU A 94 -10.71 5.65 14.44
CA LEU A 94 -11.79 6.50 14.95
C LEU A 94 -11.31 7.87 15.39
N GLN A 95 -10.01 8.03 15.61
CA GLN A 95 -9.45 9.33 15.90
C GLN A 95 -9.64 10.17 14.65
N LYS A 96 -10.27 11.35 14.80
CA LYS A 96 -10.16 12.36 13.75
C LYS A 96 -8.67 12.52 13.51
N GLU A 97 -8.25 12.47 12.25
CA GLU A 97 -6.89 12.82 11.85
C GLU A 97 -6.61 14.18 12.48
N THR A 98 -6.01 14.17 13.66
CA THR A 98 -5.28 15.31 14.14
C THR A 98 -4.21 15.36 13.08
N HIS A 99 -4.36 16.30 12.14
CA HIS A 99 -3.31 16.62 11.20
C HIS A 99 -2.04 16.46 11.99
N ILE A 100 -1.21 15.46 11.63
CA ILE A 100 0.14 15.41 12.12
C ILE A 100 0.56 16.84 11.91
N LYS A 101 0.76 17.58 13.01
CA LYS A 101 1.30 18.91 12.94
C LYS A 101 2.69 18.57 12.43
N THR A 102 2.83 18.44 11.11
CA THR A 102 4.09 18.50 10.41
C THR A 102 4.66 19.74 11.01
N VAL A 103 5.60 19.55 11.94
CA VAL A 103 6.28 20.64 12.61
C VAL A 103 6.73 21.47 11.44
N LYS A 104 6.10 22.64 11.22
CA LYS A 104 6.55 23.55 10.18
C LYS A 104 8.03 23.68 10.50
N PRO A 105 8.93 23.25 9.60
CA PRO A 105 10.34 23.26 9.91
C PRO A 105 10.62 24.68 10.37
N SER A 106 11.02 24.83 11.63
CA SER A 106 11.42 26.12 12.17
C SER A 106 12.41 26.66 11.16
N SER A 107 12.14 27.86 10.64
CA SER A 107 12.96 28.53 9.63
C SER A 107 14.44 28.66 10.01
N LYS A 108 14.80 28.28 11.24
CA LYS A 108 16.17 28.23 11.77
C LYS A 108 16.94 26.94 11.48
N ARG A 109 16.33 25.89 10.90
CA ARG A 109 17.04 24.66 10.49
C ARG A 109 16.65 24.26 9.08
N GLN A 110 16.91 25.13 8.11
CA GLN A 110 17.18 24.64 6.77
C GLN A 110 18.60 24.06 6.80
N PRO A 111 18.82 22.74 6.64
CA PRO A 111 20.15 22.29 6.25
C PRO A 111 20.47 23.03 4.96
N GLU A 112 21.64 23.69 4.89
CA GLU A 112 22.13 24.23 3.63
C GLU A 112 22.09 23.09 2.62
N ILE A 113 21.15 23.17 1.67
CA ILE A 113 21.12 22.30 0.52
C ILE A 113 22.33 22.74 -0.29
N LYS A 114 23.51 22.20 0.02
CA LYS A 114 24.63 22.23 -0.91
C LYS A 114 24.11 21.55 -2.15
N LYS A 115 23.79 22.36 -3.17
CA LYS A 115 23.45 21.88 -4.50
C LYS A 115 24.63 21.05 -4.95
N VAL A 116 24.55 19.73 -4.75
CA VAL A 116 25.45 18.81 -5.43
C VAL A 116 25.08 18.95 -6.89
N GLN A 117 25.84 19.77 -7.62
CA GLN A 117 25.77 19.80 -9.07
C GLN A 117 26.16 18.40 -9.51
N LEU A 118 25.18 17.62 -9.96
CA LEU A 118 25.44 16.38 -10.67
C LEU A 118 26.32 16.77 -11.86
N GLN A 119 27.61 16.44 -11.81
CA GLN A 119 28.49 16.57 -12.96
C GLN A 119 27.96 15.59 -14.00
N MET A 120 27.32 16.13 -15.04
CA MET A 120 27.01 15.36 -16.23
C MET A 120 28.35 14.82 -16.76
N VAL A 121 28.49 13.50 -16.78
CA VAL A 121 29.61 12.84 -17.44
C VAL A 121 29.54 13.26 -18.92
N LYS A 122 30.47 14.12 -19.35
CA LYS A 122 30.68 14.46 -20.75
C LYS A 122 31.37 13.28 -21.42
N GLY A 123 30.63 12.20 -21.63
CA GLY A 123 31.14 10.96 -22.20
C GLY A 123 30.07 10.21 -22.99
N GLU A 124 30.16 10.33 -24.30
CA GLU A 124 29.91 9.25 -25.28
C GLU A 124 28.49 8.78 -25.63
N ASN A 125 27.43 9.54 -25.37
CA ASN A 125 26.18 9.34 -26.14
C ASN A 125 26.19 10.16 -27.45
N LYS A 126 27.17 9.89 -28.33
CA LYS A 126 27.23 10.49 -29.69
C LYS A 126 26.63 9.59 -30.78
N SER A 127 26.23 8.36 -30.45
CA SER A 127 25.68 7.42 -31.45
C SER A 127 24.24 7.72 -31.85
N SER A 128 23.50 8.51 -31.07
CA SER A 128 22.08 8.78 -31.31
C SER A 128 21.81 9.88 -32.36
N ALA A 129 22.85 10.59 -32.82
CA ALA A 129 22.71 11.73 -33.73
C ALA A 129 23.68 11.66 -34.93
N LEU A 130 23.92 10.47 -35.48
CA LEU A 130 24.70 10.32 -36.72
C LEU A 130 23.82 10.61 -37.95
N SER A 131 24.33 11.46 -38.84
CA SER A 131 23.74 11.73 -40.16
C SER A 131 23.76 10.47 -41.04
N GLU A 132 22.82 10.37 -42.00
CA GLU A 132 22.72 9.19 -42.88
C GLU A 132 24.03 8.88 -43.64
N GLU A 133 24.84 9.91 -43.91
CA GLU A 133 26.13 9.76 -44.59
C GLU A 133 27.18 9.07 -43.72
N GLU A 134 27.14 9.30 -42.41
CA GLU A 134 28.07 8.69 -41.45
C GLU A 134 27.70 7.22 -41.18
N LYS A 135 26.41 6.90 -41.16
CA LYS A 135 25.93 5.51 -41.10
C LYS A 135 26.37 4.69 -42.31
N LYS A 136 26.34 5.27 -43.52
CA LYS A 136 26.82 4.59 -44.75
C LYS A 136 28.33 4.32 -44.73
N LYS A 137 29.13 5.20 -44.13
CA LYS A 137 30.58 4.96 -43.95
C LYS A 137 30.85 3.82 -42.97
N LEU A 138 30.08 3.72 -41.88
CA LEU A 138 30.23 2.63 -40.90
C LEU A 138 29.85 1.26 -41.48
N LEU A 139 28.77 1.20 -42.28
CA LEU A 139 28.31 -0.03 -42.93
C LEU A 139 29.29 -0.58 -43.98
N LYS A 140 30.16 0.25 -44.56
CA LYS A 140 31.21 -0.22 -45.49
C LYS A 140 32.27 -1.09 -44.81
N ASN A 141 32.43 -0.98 -43.49
CA ASN A 141 33.44 -1.74 -42.75
C ASN A 141 32.90 -3.06 -42.18
N PHE A 142 31.61 -3.34 -42.33
CA PHE A 142 31.03 -4.62 -41.93
C PHE A 142 31.05 -5.59 -43.11
N LYS A 143 32.12 -6.38 -43.20
CA LYS A 143 32.18 -7.52 -44.11
C LYS A 143 31.36 -8.65 -43.48
N VAL A 144 30.16 -8.89 -44.01
CA VAL A 144 29.32 -10.04 -43.64
C VAL A 144 30.04 -11.30 -44.11
N ILE A 145 30.50 -12.12 -43.17
CA ILE A 145 30.98 -13.48 -43.46
C ILE A 145 29.73 -14.33 -43.70
N LYS A 146 29.70 -15.01 -44.85
CA LYS A 146 28.59 -15.84 -45.30
C LYS A 146 28.78 -17.29 -44.88
#